data_AF-A0A8I2BG16-F1
#
_entry.id   AF-A0A8I2BG16-F1
#
_cell.length_a   1.000
_cell.length_b   1.000
_cell.length_c   1.000
_cell.angle_alpha   90.00
_cell.angle_beta   90.00
_cell.angle_gamma   90.00
#
_symmetry.space_group_name_H-M   'P 1'
#
loop_
_entity.id
_entity.type
_entity.pdbx_description
1 polymer ?
#
loop_
_entity_poly.entity_id
_entity_poly.type
_entity_poly.pdbx_seq_one_letter_code
_entity_poly.pdbx_strand_id
1 'polypeptide(L)'
;MFYLEHVNLVVKDINATLDFIQTAFPDWKVRGEGEGDWYGQKRKWLHVGTDGQYITLNSGDDAPNRDLTSNNPGLAHLGFSVDDVDGITRRLTEKGYVIGTIGADHPHRKTIYFTDPAGFEFEFIEYFSDDVSERNMYGGETSGIVRVGTALKEDRKMTGETFVRDLYRNAVDQKDVTELGRHLADDVRFRIGNHAPVIGKDNVLSANQSFFDSIASMSHQIDAVYTDGNATICDGSVHYVRLDGSEHSAVFSTTLVFRDNLIADYLVFADISKL
;
A
#
# COMPACT_ATOMS: atom_id res chain seq x y z
N MET A 1 -17.61 -0.62 -37.81
CA MET A 1 -16.51 -1.03 -36.92
C MET A 1 -16.44 0.02 -35.82
N PHE A 2 -16.54 -0.39 -34.56
CA PHE A 2 -16.42 0.51 -33.40
C PHE A 2 -15.25 0.04 -32.55
N TYR A 3 -14.53 0.95 -31.91
CA TYR A 3 -13.48 0.64 -30.95
C TYR A 3 -13.53 1.68 -29.82
N LEU A 4 -13.10 1.29 -28.63
CA LEU A 4 -12.94 2.23 -27.51
C LEU A 4 -11.69 3.07 -27.78
N GLU A 5 -11.89 4.35 -28.09
CA GLU A 5 -10.78 5.25 -28.44
C GLU A 5 -9.99 5.67 -27.19
N HIS A 6 -10.69 6.09 -26.15
CA HIS A 6 -10.08 6.57 -24.93
C HIS A 6 -10.95 6.37 -23.69
N VAL A 7 -10.29 6.45 -22.53
CA VAL A 7 -10.93 6.58 -21.23
C VAL A 7 -10.46 7.87 -20.58
N ASN A 8 -11.38 8.53 -19.89
CA ASN A 8 -11.17 9.83 -19.26
C ASN A 8 -11.11 9.69 -17.73
N LEU A 9 -9.93 9.94 -17.17
CA LEU A 9 -9.63 9.79 -15.75
C LEU A 9 -9.40 11.15 -15.10
N VAL A 10 -9.87 11.27 -13.86
CA VAL A 10 -9.56 12.38 -12.96
C VAL A 10 -8.63 11.85 -11.89
N VAL A 11 -7.42 12.38 -11.82
CA VAL A 11 -6.31 11.90 -11.00
C VAL A 11 -5.79 13.01 -10.10
N LYS A 12 -5.30 12.65 -8.91
CA LYS A 12 -4.76 13.65 -7.97
C LYS A 12 -3.48 14.29 -8.48
N ASP A 13 -2.62 13.49 -9.10
CA ASP A 13 -1.36 13.93 -9.70
C ASP A 13 -1.21 13.32 -11.11
N ILE A 14 -1.25 14.17 -12.13
CA ILE A 14 -1.10 13.76 -13.53
C ILE A 14 0.26 13.12 -13.77
N ASN A 15 1.34 13.65 -13.16
CA ASN A 15 2.69 13.17 -13.40
C ASN A 15 2.92 11.79 -12.78
N ALA A 16 2.34 11.55 -11.59
CA ALA A 16 2.45 10.25 -10.93
C ALA A 16 1.74 9.15 -11.73
N THR A 17 0.52 9.40 -12.20
CA THR A 17 -0.19 8.45 -13.10
C THR A 17 0.50 8.33 -14.46
N LEU A 18 1.05 9.42 -15.01
CA LEU A 18 1.80 9.38 -16.27
C LEU A 18 3.04 8.50 -16.17
N ASP A 19 3.81 8.62 -15.08
CA ASP A 19 5.01 7.80 -14.83
C ASP A 19 4.64 6.31 -14.74
N PHE A 20 3.54 5.98 -14.06
CA PHE A 20 3.01 4.62 -14.03
C PHE A 20 2.68 4.10 -15.45
N ILE A 21 1.90 4.87 -16.21
CA ILE A 21 1.47 4.51 -17.57
C ILE A 21 2.67 4.32 -18.50
N GLN A 22 3.65 5.22 -18.49
CA GLN A 22 4.83 5.12 -19.35
C GLN A 22 5.82 4.04 -18.88
N THR A 23 5.81 3.68 -17.60
CA THR A 23 6.55 2.52 -17.10
C THR A 23 5.92 1.21 -17.63
N ALA A 24 4.58 1.12 -17.60
CA ALA A 24 3.87 -0.02 -18.17
C ALA A 24 4.00 -0.08 -19.70
N PHE A 25 3.88 1.06 -20.38
CA PHE A 25 3.89 1.22 -21.84
C PHE A 25 4.96 2.23 -22.31
N PRO A 26 6.23 1.81 -22.45
CA PRO A 26 7.33 2.71 -22.82
C PRO A 26 7.17 3.44 -24.16
N ASP A 27 6.40 2.85 -25.08
CA ASP A 27 6.13 3.43 -26.40
C ASP A 27 5.01 4.47 -26.39
N TRP A 28 4.21 4.55 -25.32
CA TRP A 28 3.16 5.55 -25.19
C TRP A 28 3.77 6.94 -24.94
N LYS A 29 3.26 7.94 -25.66
CA LYS A 29 3.76 9.32 -25.60
C LYS A 29 2.67 10.26 -25.11
N VAL A 30 3.09 11.40 -24.56
CA VAL A 30 2.20 12.55 -24.38
C VAL A 30 1.81 13.06 -25.77
N ARG A 31 0.52 12.97 -26.10
CA ARG A 31 -0.08 13.37 -27.37
C ARG A 31 -0.48 14.85 -27.40
N GLY A 32 -0.79 15.38 -26.22
CA GLY A 32 -1.21 16.76 -26.02
C GLY A 32 -1.50 17.02 -24.56
N GLU A 33 -1.31 18.26 -24.14
CA GLU A 33 -1.55 18.70 -22.77
C GLU A 33 -1.97 20.16 -22.77
N GLY A 34 -2.58 20.61 -21.69
CA GLY A 34 -2.94 22.01 -21.52
C GLY A 34 -3.71 22.28 -20.25
N GLU A 35 -4.24 23.49 -20.18
CA GLU A 35 -5.11 23.94 -19.11
C GLU A 35 -6.52 24.16 -19.65
N GLY A 36 -7.51 24.02 -18.78
CA GLY A 36 -8.90 24.23 -19.14
C GLY A 36 -9.78 24.51 -17.93
N ASP A 37 -11.04 24.81 -18.21
CA ASP A 37 -12.09 24.91 -17.22
C ASP A 37 -13.00 23.68 -17.30
N TRP A 38 -13.37 23.12 -16.16
CA TRP A 38 -14.37 22.06 -16.04
C TRP A 38 -15.41 22.50 -14.99
N TYR A 39 -16.53 23.05 -15.46
CA TYR A 39 -17.62 23.56 -14.60
C TYR A 39 -17.14 24.60 -13.56
N GLY A 40 -16.30 25.55 -13.97
CA GLY A 40 -15.75 26.60 -13.10
C GLY A 40 -14.52 26.18 -12.31
N GLN A 41 -14.10 24.92 -12.40
CA GLN A 41 -12.86 24.43 -11.81
C GLN A 41 -11.75 24.44 -12.85
N LYS A 42 -10.66 25.16 -12.56
CA LYS A 42 -9.46 25.09 -13.38
C LYS A 42 -8.84 23.70 -13.27
N ARG A 43 -8.47 23.13 -14.41
CA ARG A 43 -7.79 21.85 -14.51
C ARG A 43 -6.59 21.92 -15.43
N LYS A 44 -5.62 21.05 -15.17
CA LYS A 44 -4.66 20.58 -16.17
C LYS A 44 -5.22 19.30 -16.80
N TRP A 45 -4.95 19.11 -18.08
CA TRP A 45 -5.31 17.90 -18.80
C TRP A 45 -4.12 17.41 -19.64
N LEU A 46 -4.01 16.10 -19.80
CA LEU A 46 -2.95 15.44 -20.55
C LEU A 46 -3.51 14.19 -21.25
N HIS A 47 -3.16 13.99 -22.52
CA HIS A 47 -3.47 12.79 -23.27
C HIS A 47 -2.19 11.97 -23.43
N VAL A 48 -2.19 10.71 -22.98
CA VAL A 48 -1.05 9.78 -23.11
C VAL A 48 -1.48 8.51 -23.84
N GLY A 49 -0.75 8.13 -24.88
CA GLY A 49 -1.17 7.03 -25.75
C GLY A 49 -0.34 6.81 -27.01
N THR A 50 -0.89 5.98 -27.88
CA THR A 50 -0.54 5.87 -29.29
C THR A 50 -1.39 6.82 -30.13
N ASP A 51 -1.21 6.83 -31.45
CA ASP A 51 -2.07 7.61 -32.35
C ASP A 51 -3.52 7.11 -32.38
N GLY A 52 -3.75 5.82 -32.10
CA GLY A 52 -5.07 5.18 -32.20
C GLY A 52 -5.79 4.94 -30.89
N GLN A 53 -5.08 4.92 -29.74
CA GLN A 53 -5.66 4.63 -28.42
C GLN A 53 -4.90 5.38 -27.34
N TYR A 54 -5.62 5.96 -26.38
CA TYR A 54 -5.02 6.81 -25.35
C TYR A 54 -5.87 6.89 -24.08
N ILE A 55 -5.23 7.32 -23.00
CA ILE A 55 -5.90 7.71 -21.75
C ILE A 55 -5.83 9.23 -21.65
N THR A 56 -6.93 9.84 -21.20
CA THR A 56 -6.93 11.26 -20.81
C THR A 56 -6.86 11.37 -19.30
N LEU A 57 -5.91 12.17 -18.81
CA LEU A 57 -5.67 12.46 -17.41
C LEU A 57 -6.07 13.89 -17.14
N ASN A 58 -6.77 14.12 -16.04
CA ASN A 58 -7.21 15.44 -15.61
C ASN A 58 -6.91 15.62 -14.14
N SER A 59 -6.40 16.79 -13.76
CA SER A 59 -6.17 17.10 -12.36
C SER A 59 -7.49 17.14 -11.60
N GLY A 60 -7.61 16.30 -10.57
CA GLY A 60 -8.70 16.28 -9.60
C GLY A 60 -8.35 17.02 -8.32
N ASP A 61 -9.25 16.95 -7.35
CA ASP A 61 -9.00 17.34 -5.97
C ASP A 61 -8.42 16.16 -5.16
N ASP A 62 -8.29 16.34 -3.85
CA ASP A 62 -7.73 15.32 -2.95
C ASP A 62 -8.72 14.19 -2.59
N ALA A 63 -9.94 14.19 -3.15
CA ALA A 63 -10.94 13.16 -2.85
C ALA A 63 -10.41 11.75 -3.20
N PRO A 64 -10.65 10.73 -2.35
CA PRO A 64 -10.20 9.38 -2.64
C PRO A 64 -10.91 8.82 -3.87
N ASN A 65 -10.20 7.99 -4.63
CA ASN A 65 -10.80 7.19 -5.69
C ASN A 65 -11.75 6.13 -5.09
N ARG A 66 -12.49 5.44 -5.96
CA ARG A 66 -13.38 4.35 -5.57
C ARG A 66 -12.62 3.31 -4.76
N ASP A 67 -13.18 2.93 -3.62
CA ASP A 67 -12.69 1.80 -2.83
C ASP A 67 -12.91 0.49 -3.61
N LEU A 68 -11.82 -0.10 -4.09
CA LEU A 68 -11.82 -1.34 -4.89
C LEU A 68 -12.27 -2.57 -4.10
N THR A 69 -12.26 -2.51 -2.77
CA THR A 69 -12.78 -3.59 -1.90
C THR A 69 -14.29 -3.49 -1.69
N SER A 70 -14.88 -2.35 -2.04
CA SER A 70 -16.32 -2.10 -1.92
C SER A 70 -17.09 -2.54 -3.17
N ASN A 71 -18.40 -2.74 -3.00
CA ASN A 71 -19.34 -2.95 -4.09
C ASN A 71 -19.99 -1.64 -4.59
N ASN A 72 -19.41 -0.48 -4.25
CA ASN A 72 -19.95 0.80 -4.71
C ASN A 72 -19.84 0.90 -6.25
N PRO A 73 -20.84 1.48 -6.94
CA PRO A 73 -20.74 1.73 -8.37
C PRO A 73 -19.55 2.66 -8.71
N GLY A 74 -18.92 2.43 -9.86
CA GLY A 74 -17.83 3.25 -10.40
C GLY A 74 -16.83 2.41 -11.19
N LEU A 75 -15.71 3.02 -11.60
CA LEU A 75 -14.68 2.33 -12.37
C LEU A 75 -13.88 1.38 -11.46
N ALA A 76 -13.92 0.08 -11.73
CA ALA A 76 -13.14 -0.92 -11.01
C ALA A 76 -11.71 -1.02 -11.55
N HIS A 77 -11.56 -1.35 -12.83
CA HIS A 77 -10.26 -1.38 -13.49
C HIS A 77 -10.36 -1.06 -14.98
N LEU A 78 -9.20 -0.84 -15.61
CA LEU A 78 -9.00 -0.77 -17.06
C LEU A 78 -8.22 -1.99 -17.54
N GLY A 79 -8.81 -2.79 -18.44
CA GLY A 79 -8.19 -3.97 -19.01
C GLY A 79 -7.45 -3.69 -20.32
N PHE A 80 -6.20 -4.16 -20.40
CA PHE A 80 -5.33 -4.05 -21.56
C PHE A 80 -4.89 -5.44 -22.02
N SER A 81 -5.24 -5.80 -23.26
CA SER A 81 -4.62 -6.93 -23.94
C SER A 81 -3.19 -6.56 -24.32
N VAL A 82 -2.23 -7.36 -23.89
CA VAL A 82 -0.79 -7.12 -24.08
C VAL A 82 -0.09 -8.39 -24.54
N ASP A 83 1.10 -8.22 -25.14
CA ASP A 83 1.88 -9.34 -25.67
C ASP A 83 2.85 -9.94 -24.63
N ASP A 84 3.14 -9.24 -23.53
CA ASP A 84 4.13 -9.66 -22.52
C ASP A 84 3.76 -9.11 -21.12
N VAL A 85 2.97 -9.89 -20.37
CA VAL A 85 2.62 -9.55 -18.98
C VAL A 85 3.85 -9.57 -18.07
N ASP A 86 4.81 -10.46 -18.29
CA ASP A 86 6.00 -10.58 -17.45
C ASP A 86 6.95 -9.38 -17.61
N GLY A 87 7.09 -8.86 -18.82
CA GLY A 87 7.83 -7.63 -19.10
C GLY A 87 7.21 -6.41 -18.44
N ILE A 88 5.88 -6.26 -18.49
CA ILE A 88 5.17 -5.18 -17.78
C ILE A 88 5.37 -5.32 -16.27
N THR A 89 5.17 -6.52 -15.74
CA THR A 89 5.34 -6.83 -14.30
C THR A 89 6.73 -6.44 -13.83
N ARG A 90 7.77 -6.81 -14.59
CA ARG A 90 9.16 -6.45 -14.28
C ARG A 90 9.38 -4.94 -14.25
N ARG A 91 8.96 -4.21 -15.30
CA ARG A 91 9.13 -2.75 -15.36
C ARG A 91 8.44 -2.04 -14.20
N LEU A 92 7.21 -2.45 -13.89
CA LEU A 92 6.44 -1.84 -12.81
C LEU A 92 7.05 -2.16 -11.43
N THR A 93 7.45 -3.41 -11.18
CA THR A 93 8.04 -3.81 -9.91
C THR A 93 9.45 -3.25 -9.69
N GLU A 94 10.29 -3.16 -10.73
CA GLU A 94 11.59 -2.48 -10.67
C GLU A 94 11.46 -0.99 -10.34
N LYS A 95 10.35 -0.37 -10.75
CA LYS A 95 10.00 1.03 -10.44
C LYS A 95 9.41 1.21 -9.04
N GLY A 96 9.09 0.12 -8.34
CA GLY A 96 8.52 0.12 -6.99
C GLY A 96 7.00 -0.01 -6.93
N TYR A 97 6.31 -0.17 -8.07
CA TYR A 97 4.89 -0.48 -8.07
C TYR A 97 4.66 -1.94 -7.70
N VAL A 98 3.56 -2.20 -6.98
CA VAL A 98 3.30 -3.54 -6.47
C VAL A 98 2.06 -4.14 -7.10
N ILE A 99 2.17 -5.44 -7.32
CA ILE A 99 1.10 -6.27 -7.84
C ILE A 99 -0.09 -6.18 -6.88
N GLY A 100 -1.23 -5.74 -7.40
CA GLY A 100 -2.51 -5.70 -6.69
C GLY A 100 -3.13 -7.09 -6.61
N THR A 101 -3.25 -7.74 -7.76
CA THR A 101 -3.90 -9.04 -7.89
C THR A 101 -3.16 -9.88 -8.93
N ILE A 102 -3.03 -11.18 -8.68
CA ILE A 102 -2.61 -12.17 -9.66
C ILE A 102 -3.85 -12.97 -10.04
N GLY A 103 -4.14 -13.05 -11.34
CA GLY A 103 -5.22 -13.86 -11.86
C GLY A 103 -5.04 -15.34 -11.56
N ALA A 104 -6.13 -16.09 -11.64
CA ALA A 104 -6.06 -17.54 -11.58
C ALA A 104 -5.31 -18.11 -12.80
N ASP A 105 -4.63 -19.23 -12.61
CA ASP A 105 -3.96 -19.96 -13.70
C ASP A 105 -4.98 -20.44 -14.71
N HIS A 106 -4.77 -20.13 -15.99
CA HIS A 106 -5.67 -20.51 -17.07
C HIS A 106 -4.87 -20.96 -18.31
N PRO A 107 -5.32 -21.98 -19.07
CA PRO A 107 -4.57 -22.52 -20.21
C PRO A 107 -4.33 -21.52 -21.35
N HIS A 108 -5.21 -20.53 -21.50
CA HIS A 108 -5.19 -19.61 -22.65
C HIS A 108 -4.95 -18.13 -22.30
N ARG A 109 -4.79 -17.79 -21.02
CA ARG A 109 -4.54 -16.41 -20.61
C ARG A 109 -3.77 -16.31 -19.30
N LYS A 110 -3.07 -15.20 -19.14
CA LYS A 110 -2.46 -14.77 -17.88
C LYS A 110 -2.90 -13.36 -17.58
N THR A 111 -3.33 -13.10 -16.35
CA THR A 111 -3.75 -11.76 -15.92
C THR A 111 -3.03 -11.31 -14.66
N ILE A 112 -2.65 -10.04 -14.64
CA ILE A 112 -2.08 -9.37 -13.47
C ILE A 112 -2.63 -7.97 -13.36
N TYR A 113 -2.76 -7.49 -12.12
CA TYR A 113 -3.34 -6.19 -11.82
C TYR A 113 -2.37 -5.34 -11.02
N PHE A 114 -2.29 -4.06 -11.34
CA PHE A 114 -1.56 -3.05 -10.59
C PHE A 114 -2.47 -1.86 -10.32
N THR A 115 -2.25 -1.14 -9.23
CA THR A 115 -2.96 0.10 -8.93
C THR A 115 -2.01 1.27 -9.15
N ASP A 116 -2.46 2.27 -9.89
CA ASP A 116 -1.68 3.50 -10.07
C ASP A 116 -1.73 4.38 -8.80
N PRO A 117 -0.87 5.41 -8.67
CA PRO A 117 -0.88 6.32 -7.52
C PRO A 117 -2.23 7.02 -7.27
N ALA A 118 -3.03 7.22 -8.31
CA ALA A 118 -4.37 7.81 -8.18
C ALA A 118 -5.44 6.81 -7.72
N GLY A 119 -5.11 5.53 -7.52
CA GLY A 119 -6.03 4.50 -7.03
C GLY A 119 -6.85 3.80 -8.11
N PHE A 120 -6.56 4.02 -9.40
CA PHE A 120 -7.16 3.26 -10.51
C PHE A 120 -6.43 1.93 -10.69
N GLU A 121 -7.17 0.83 -10.78
CA GLU A 121 -6.62 -0.48 -11.07
C GLU A 121 -6.48 -0.69 -12.59
N PHE A 122 -5.33 -1.20 -13.01
CA PHE A 122 -4.99 -1.56 -14.38
C PHE A 122 -4.83 -3.07 -14.44
N GLU A 123 -5.60 -3.73 -15.29
CA GLU A 123 -5.49 -5.15 -15.61
C GLU A 123 -4.66 -5.30 -16.89
N PHE A 124 -3.65 -6.15 -16.85
CA PHE A 124 -2.90 -6.58 -18.02
C PHE A 124 -3.23 -8.05 -18.28
N ILE A 125 -3.72 -8.34 -19.49
CA ILE A 125 -4.08 -9.69 -19.92
C ILE A 125 -3.27 -10.07 -21.16
N GLU A 126 -2.54 -11.18 -21.06
CA GLU A 126 -1.85 -11.82 -22.17
C GLU A 126 -2.64 -13.07 -22.57
N TYR A 127 -2.91 -13.21 -23.86
CA TYR A 127 -3.59 -14.38 -24.41
C TYR A 127 -2.58 -15.30 -25.10
N PHE A 128 -2.68 -16.60 -24.84
CA PHE A 128 -1.79 -17.62 -25.42
C PHE A 128 -2.37 -18.28 -26.68
N SER A 129 -3.50 -17.77 -27.17
CA SER A 129 -4.18 -18.29 -28.35
C SER A 129 -4.88 -17.17 -29.12
N ASP A 130 -4.89 -17.29 -30.43
CA ASP A 130 -5.66 -16.46 -31.35
C ASP A 130 -7.07 -17.00 -31.61
N ASP A 131 -7.37 -18.22 -31.17
CA ASP A 131 -8.72 -18.79 -31.29
C ASP A 131 -9.69 -18.02 -30.39
N VAL A 132 -10.71 -17.42 -31.00
CA VAL A 132 -11.71 -16.60 -30.30
C VAL A 132 -12.44 -17.39 -29.21
N SER A 133 -12.71 -18.68 -29.42
CA SER A 133 -13.38 -19.52 -28.43
C SER A 133 -12.49 -19.80 -27.21
N GLU A 134 -11.18 -19.97 -27.42
CA GLU A 134 -10.22 -20.17 -26.33
C GLU A 134 -9.97 -18.89 -25.53
N ARG A 135 -9.88 -17.74 -26.22
CA ARG A 135 -9.78 -16.42 -25.55
C ARG A 135 -11.01 -16.10 -24.70
N ASN A 136 -12.19 -16.54 -25.12
CA ASN A 136 -13.46 -16.34 -24.43
C ASN A 136 -13.89 -17.58 -23.61
N MET A 137 -12.95 -18.46 -23.25
CA MET A 137 -13.23 -19.58 -22.36
C MET A 137 -13.50 -19.07 -20.94
N TYR A 138 -14.75 -19.19 -20.50
CA TYR A 138 -15.16 -18.97 -19.11
C TYR A 138 -15.07 -20.28 -18.33
N GLY A 139 -14.47 -20.25 -17.14
CA GLY A 139 -14.03 -21.47 -16.46
C GLY A 139 -12.65 -21.91 -16.95
N GLY A 140 -12.20 -23.08 -16.50
CA GLY A 140 -10.88 -23.63 -16.87
C GLY A 140 -9.73 -23.14 -16.00
N GLU A 141 -10.01 -22.29 -15.01
CA GLU A 141 -9.05 -21.91 -13.99
C GLU A 141 -8.62 -23.12 -13.14
N THR A 142 -7.31 -23.31 -12.97
CA THR A 142 -6.76 -24.40 -12.15
C THR A 142 -6.33 -23.93 -10.75
N SER A 143 -6.45 -22.64 -10.47
CA SER A 143 -6.14 -22.04 -9.18
C SER A 143 -7.11 -20.90 -8.83
N GLY A 144 -6.94 -20.29 -7.66
CA GLY A 144 -7.71 -19.13 -7.22
C GLY A 144 -7.01 -17.82 -7.55
N ILE A 145 -7.77 -16.73 -7.60
CA ILE A 145 -7.23 -15.37 -7.67
C ILE A 145 -6.46 -15.06 -6.38
N VAL A 146 -5.24 -14.52 -6.52
CA VAL A 146 -4.41 -14.11 -5.38
C VAL A 146 -4.42 -12.59 -5.25
N ARG A 147 -4.98 -12.07 -4.15
CA ARG A 147 -4.90 -10.64 -3.82
C ARG A 147 -3.58 -10.37 -3.11
N VAL A 148 -2.65 -9.71 -3.80
CA VAL A 148 -1.31 -9.41 -3.28
C VAL A 148 -1.32 -8.03 -2.61
N GLY A 149 -1.89 -7.02 -3.29
CA GLY A 149 -1.90 -5.62 -2.89
C GLY A 149 -2.91 -5.22 -1.83
N THR A 150 -3.61 -6.16 -1.18
CA THR A 150 -4.17 -5.90 0.16
C THR A 150 -3.08 -5.54 1.19
N ALA A 151 -1.79 -5.62 0.81
CA ALA A 151 -0.64 -5.27 1.63
C ALA A 151 0.02 -3.90 1.33
N LEU A 152 -0.46 -3.06 0.41
CA LEU A 152 0.11 -1.71 0.21
C LEU A 152 -0.95 -0.62 0.14
N LYS A 153 -1.24 -0.07 1.33
CA LYS A 153 -1.86 1.25 1.53
C LYS A 153 -0.85 2.39 1.30
N GLU A 154 0.01 2.32 0.30
CA GLU A 154 1.00 3.37 0.05
C GLU A 154 0.52 4.38 -1.00
N ASP A 155 -0.61 5.03 -0.71
CA ASP A 155 -0.83 6.42 -1.14
C ASP A 155 -1.87 7.17 -0.29
N ARG A 156 -2.06 6.72 0.96
CA ARG A 156 -2.38 7.68 2.01
C ARG A 156 -1.06 8.34 2.36
N LYS A 157 -1.00 9.67 2.28
CA LYS A 157 -0.10 10.45 3.15
C LYS A 157 -0.18 9.77 4.52
N MET A 158 0.86 9.03 4.93
CA MET A 158 0.73 8.11 6.05
C MET A 158 0.44 8.97 7.28
N THR A 159 -0.82 9.01 7.70
CA THR A 159 -1.21 9.79 8.86
C THR A 159 -0.59 9.12 10.08
N GLY A 160 -0.30 9.87 11.14
CA GLY A 160 0.17 9.27 12.39
C GLY A 160 -0.76 8.11 12.83
N GLU A 161 -2.07 8.26 12.60
CA GLU A 161 -3.05 7.19 12.83
C GLU A 161 -2.81 5.93 11.99
N THR A 162 -2.60 6.07 10.68
CA THR A 162 -2.39 4.90 9.81
C THR A 162 -1.04 4.25 10.13
N PHE A 163 0.01 5.06 10.32
CA PHE A 163 1.35 4.59 10.71
C PHE A 163 1.30 3.76 11.99
N VAL A 164 0.70 4.28 13.07
CA VAL A 164 0.64 3.58 14.37
C VAL A 164 -0.09 2.25 14.23
N ARG A 165 -1.25 2.24 13.58
CA ARG A 165 -2.05 1.01 13.45
C ARG A 165 -1.31 -0.05 12.64
N ASP A 166 -0.59 0.35 11.59
CA ASP A 166 0.18 -0.58 10.77
C ASP A 166 1.48 -1.03 11.47
N LEU A 167 2.20 -0.15 12.17
CA LEU A 167 3.37 -0.49 13.00
C LEU A 167 3.02 -1.58 14.02
N TYR A 168 1.97 -1.36 14.82
CA TYR A 168 1.59 -2.31 15.85
C TYR A 168 1.10 -3.63 15.26
N ARG A 169 0.23 -3.58 14.24
CA ARG A 169 -0.35 -4.79 13.64
C ARG A 169 0.68 -5.64 12.90
N ASN A 170 1.57 -5.01 12.14
CA ASN A 170 2.44 -5.70 11.19
C ASN A 170 3.82 -6.01 11.76
N ALA A 171 4.33 -5.17 12.66
CA ALA A 171 5.62 -5.40 13.31
C ALA A 171 5.45 -6.00 14.72
N VAL A 172 4.83 -5.25 15.62
CA VAL A 172 4.85 -5.54 17.06
C VAL A 172 4.02 -6.79 17.40
N ASP A 173 2.76 -6.85 16.96
CA ASP A 173 1.86 -7.97 17.21
C ASP A 173 2.31 -9.27 16.52
N GLN A 174 2.98 -9.14 15.37
CA GLN A 174 3.60 -10.27 14.67
C GLN A 174 4.94 -10.68 15.26
N LYS A 175 5.45 -9.96 16.26
CA LYS A 175 6.79 -10.17 16.82
C LYS A 175 7.89 -10.11 15.75
N ASP A 176 7.69 -9.30 14.70
CA ASP A 176 8.61 -9.18 13.57
C ASP A 176 9.59 -8.01 13.79
N VAL A 177 10.78 -8.34 14.28
CA VAL A 177 11.86 -7.36 14.48
C VAL A 177 12.45 -6.84 13.17
N THR A 178 12.32 -7.58 12.07
CA THR A 178 12.81 -7.15 10.76
C THR A 178 11.92 -6.05 10.24
N GLU A 179 10.60 -6.25 10.31
CA GLU A 179 9.61 -5.23 9.97
C GLU A 179 9.74 -4.02 10.90
N LEU A 180 9.84 -4.22 12.22
CA LEU A 180 10.07 -3.13 13.18
C LEU A 180 11.29 -2.29 12.79
N GLY A 181 12.39 -2.96 12.41
CA GLY A 181 13.63 -2.31 12.01
C GLY A 181 13.51 -1.37 10.81
N ARG A 182 12.53 -1.58 9.91
CA ARG A 182 12.29 -0.67 8.77
C ARG A 182 11.82 0.71 9.21
N HIS A 183 11.21 0.81 10.40
CA HIS A 183 10.63 2.04 10.93
C HIS A 183 11.54 2.82 11.89
N LEU A 184 12.71 2.27 12.25
CA LEU A 184 13.62 2.86 13.24
C LEU A 184 14.82 3.57 12.60
N ALA A 185 15.14 4.76 13.13
CA ALA A 185 16.40 5.45 12.83
C ALA A 185 17.59 4.70 13.44
N ASP A 186 18.78 4.84 12.83
CA ASP A 186 19.98 4.12 13.28
C ASP A 186 20.39 4.47 14.72
N ASP A 187 20.15 5.71 15.13
CA ASP A 187 20.42 6.26 16.47
C ASP A 187 19.17 6.33 17.37
N VAL A 188 18.13 5.55 17.07
CA VAL A 188 16.87 5.56 17.84
C VAL A 188 17.09 5.40 19.34
N ARG A 189 16.33 6.17 20.12
CA ARG A 189 16.23 6.03 21.57
C ARG A 189 14.90 5.36 21.93
N PHE A 190 14.95 4.21 22.56
CA PHE A 190 13.78 3.50 23.08
C PHE A 190 13.74 3.55 24.60
N ARG A 191 12.57 3.80 25.21
CA ARG A 191 12.41 3.75 26.65
C ARG A 191 11.01 3.26 27.04
N ILE A 192 10.96 2.37 28.03
CA ILE A 192 9.73 1.97 28.71
C ILE A 192 9.69 2.53 30.14
N GLY A 193 8.62 3.26 30.48
CA GLY A 193 8.39 3.87 31.78
C GLY A 193 9.60 4.64 32.31
N ASN A 194 10.03 4.28 33.52
CA ASN A 194 11.17 4.91 34.21
C ASN A 194 12.51 4.18 34.00
N HIS A 195 12.56 3.17 33.12
CA HIS A 195 13.79 2.43 32.87
C HIS A 195 14.82 3.29 32.12
N ALA A 196 16.09 2.89 32.18
CA ALA A 196 17.14 3.49 31.37
C ALA A 196 16.84 3.30 29.87
N PRO A 197 17.08 4.31 29.02
CA PRO A 197 16.83 4.18 27.60
C PRO A 197 17.83 3.21 26.94
N VAL A 198 17.34 2.45 25.96
CA VAL A 198 18.17 1.69 25.01
C VAL A 198 18.42 2.59 23.81
N ILE A 199 19.68 2.72 23.40
CA ILE A 199 20.10 3.63 22.32
C ILE A 199 20.75 2.83 21.20
N GLY A 200 20.39 3.17 19.96
CA GLY A 200 20.90 2.56 18.74
C GLY A 200 20.03 1.41 18.26
N LYS A 201 19.78 1.38 16.95
CA LYS A 201 18.86 0.45 16.29
C LYS A 201 19.12 -1.01 16.62
N ASP A 202 20.36 -1.48 16.50
CA ASP A 202 20.71 -2.88 16.78
C ASP A 202 20.42 -3.28 18.24
N ASN A 203 20.69 -2.37 19.18
CA ASN A 203 20.41 -2.60 20.60
C ASN A 203 18.90 -2.65 20.88
N VAL A 204 18.14 -1.74 20.25
CA VAL A 204 16.68 -1.70 20.39
C VAL A 204 16.04 -2.95 19.78
N LEU A 205 16.46 -3.38 18.59
CA LEU A 205 15.97 -4.59 17.96
C LEU A 205 16.32 -5.84 18.77
N SER A 206 17.54 -5.92 19.30
CA SER A 206 17.96 -7.04 20.18
C SER A 206 17.13 -7.12 21.46
N ALA A 207 16.83 -5.97 22.07
CA ALA A 207 15.98 -5.89 23.26
C ALA A 207 14.53 -6.31 22.96
N ASN A 208 13.97 -5.85 21.83
CA ASN A 208 12.64 -6.25 21.39
C ASN A 208 12.57 -7.73 21.04
N GLN A 209 13.57 -8.29 20.35
CA GLN A 209 13.63 -9.73 20.07
C GLN A 209 13.60 -10.54 21.37
N SER A 210 14.41 -10.15 22.35
CA SER A 210 14.45 -10.83 23.66
C SER A 210 13.10 -10.79 24.38
N PHE A 211 12.38 -9.65 24.28
CA PHE A 211 11.03 -9.53 24.81
C PHE A 211 10.02 -10.39 24.04
N PHE A 212 10.06 -10.35 22.70
CA PHE A 212 9.18 -11.13 21.83
C PHE A 212 9.34 -12.63 22.07
N ASP A 213 10.56 -13.11 22.30
CA ASP A 213 10.84 -14.50 22.62
C ASP A 213 10.30 -14.91 24.01
N SER A 214 10.07 -13.95 24.91
CA SER A 214 9.56 -14.19 26.27
C SER A 214 8.05 -14.37 26.37
N ILE A 215 7.31 -14.17 25.27
CA ILE A 215 5.86 -14.28 25.21
C ILE A 215 5.41 -15.14 24.03
N ALA A 216 4.26 -15.79 24.16
CA ALA A 216 3.68 -16.60 23.09
C ALA A 216 3.10 -15.70 21.98
N SER A 217 2.24 -14.74 22.36
CA SER A 217 1.59 -13.81 21.43
C SER A 217 1.29 -12.48 22.09
N MET A 218 1.11 -11.43 21.29
CA MET A 218 0.56 -10.15 21.74
C MET A 218 -0.40 -9.57 20.70
N SER A 219 -1.33 -8.76 21.16
CA SER A 219 -2.27 -8.01 20.31
C SER A 219 -2.56 -6.66 20.94
N HIS A 220 -2.41 -5.60 20.15
CA HIS A 220 -2.74 -4.24 20.56
C HIS A 220 -4.11 -3.81 20.03
N GLN A 221 -4.89 -3.16 20.89
CA GLN A 221 -6.04 -2.35 20.52
C GLN A 221 -5.66 -0.88 20.65
N ILE A 222 -5.69 -0.15 19.54
CA ILE A 222 -5.41 1.29 19.49
C ILE A 222 -6.72 2.07 19.59
N ASP A 223 -6.93 2.75 20.72
CA ASP A 223 -8.16 3.49 21.03
C ASP A 223 -8.12 4.90 20.43
N ALA A 224 -6.98 5.58 20.53
CA ALA A 224 -6.79 6.92 19.99
C ALA A 224 -5.39 7.13 19.42
N VAL A 225 -5.30 8.01 18.42
CA VAL A 225 -4.03 8.49 17.89
C VAL A 225 -4.09 10.00 17.72
N TYR A 226 -3.04 10.68 18.18
CA TYR A 226 -2.85 12.12 18.11
C TYR A 226 -1.56 12.43 17.36
N THR A 227 -1.54 13.51 16.60
CA THR A 227 -0.34 13.98 15.90
C THR A 227 -0.13 15.46 16.20
N ASP A 228 1.09 15.81 16.59
CA ASP A 228 1.52 17.20 16.80
C ASP A 228 2.95 17.37 16.27
N GLY A 229 3.11 18.22 15.25
CA GLY A 229 4.39 18.39 14.57
C GLY A 229 4.97 17.08 14.04
N ASN A 230 6.15 16.69 14.53
CA ASN A 230 6.82 15.45 14.19
C ASN A 230 6.61 14.33 15.22
N ALA A 231 5.65 14.49 16.14
CA ALA A 231 5.32 13.48 17.12
C ALA A 231 3.95 12.83 16.80
N THR A 232 3.88 11.51 16.96
CA THR A 232 2.63 10.77 16.98
C THR A 232 2.49 10.07 18.32
N ILE A 233 1.34 10.25 18.96
CA ILE A 233 1.02 9.68 20.27
C ILE A 233 -0.16 8.72 20.09
N CYS A 234 -0.12 7.55 20.70
CA CYS A 234 -1.28 6.67 20.75
C CYS A 234 -1.50 6.10 22.13
N ASP A 235 -2.77 5.85 22.45
CA ASP A 235 -3.19 5.22 23.69
C ASP A 235 -4.05 4.00 23.36
N GLY A 236 -3.99 3.00 24.23
CA GLY A 236 -4.77 1.79 24.03
C GLY A 236 -4.51 0.73 25.09
N SER A 237 -4.80 -0.50 24.72
CA SER A 237 -4.50 -1.67 25.54
C SER A 237 -3.75 -2.72 24.74
N VAL A 238 -2.90 -3.47 25.43
CA VAL A 238 -2.24 -4.65 24.90
C VAL A 238 -2.71 -5.86 25.68
N HIS A 239 -3.04 -6.92 24.96
CA HIS A 239 -3.27 -8.24 25.50
C HIS A 239 -2.13 -9.15 25.05
N TYR A 240 -1.54 -9.91 25.96
CA TYR A 240 -0.52 -10.90 25.59
C TYR A 240 -0.63 -12.17 26.41
N VAL A 241 -0.11 -13.25 25.81
CA VAL A 241 -0.07 -14.59 26.38
C VAL A 241 1.39 -14.91 26.68
N ARG A 242 1.71 -15.26 27.93
CA ARG A 242 3.04 -15.73 28.33
C ARG A 242 3.29 -17.15 27.81
N LEU A 243 4.55 -17.60 27.84
CA LEU A 243 4.91 -18.96 27.41
C LEU A 243 4.27 -20.06 28.26
N ASP A 244 3.87 -19.76 29.50
CA ASP A 244 3.14 -20.66 30.38
C ASP A 244 1.62 -20.68 30.13
N GLY A 245 1.14 -19.90 29.16
CA GLY A 245 -0.28 -19.75 28.82
C GLY A 245 -1.03 -18.75 29.68
N SER A 246 -0.39 -18.08 30.65
CA SER A 246 -1.05 -17.02 31.41
C SER A 246 -1.33 -15.78 30.54
N GLU A 247 -2.54 -15.26 30.69
CA GLU A 247 -3.04 -14.12 29.93
C GLU A 247 -3.00 -12.85 30.78
N HIS A 248 -2.49 -11.77 30.17
CA HIS A 248 -2.37 -10.47 30.83
C HIS A 248 -2.80 -9.36 29.89
N SER A 249 -3.30 -8.27 30.47
CA SER A 249 -3.60 -7.05 29.73
C SER A 249 -3.11 -5.82 30.47
N ALA A 250 -2.57 -4.86 29.74
CA ALA A 250 -2.15 -3.57 30.26
C ALA A 250 -2.66 -2.43 29.38
N VAL A 251 -2.96 -1.30 30.00
CA VAL A 251 -3.15 -0.03 29.27
C VAL A 251 -1.80 0.61 29.01
N PHE A 252 -1.69 1.30 27.87
CA PHE A 252 -0.46 1.99 27.51
C PHE A 252 -0.72 3.32 26.81
N SER A 253 0.33 4.15 26.81
CA SER A 253 0.48 5.34 26.00
C SER A 253 1.89 5.33 25.37
N THR A 254 1.97 5.53 24.07
CA THR A 254 3.22 5.55 23.32
C THR A 254 3.39 6.88 22.63
N THR A 255 4.57 7.48 22.71
CA THR A 255 4.97 8.65 21.94
C THR A 255 6.10 8.27 20.99
N LEU A 256 5.90 8.54 19.70
CA LEU A 256 6.86 8.33 18.63
C LEU A 256 7.27 9.68 18.04
N VAL A 257 8.55 10.02 18.12
CA VAL A 257 9.10 11.24 17.50
C VAL A 257 9.85 10.85 16.25
N PHE A 258 9.51 11.49 15.14
CA PHE A 258 10.05 11.19 13.82
C PHE A 258 11.15 12.15 13.40
N ARG A 259 12.15 11.62 12.71
CA ARG A 259 13.17 12.36 11.95
C ARG A 259 13.42 11.62 10.65
N ASP A 260 13.36 12.32 9.53
CA ASP A 260 13.54 11.75 8.18
C ASP A 260 12.62 10.54 7.93
N ASN A 261 11.36 10.64 8.38
CA ASN A 261 10.34 9.59 8.34
C ASN A 261 10.63 8.31 9.13
N LEU A 262 11.68 8.30 9.96
CA LEU A 262 12.02 7.19 10.85
C LEU A 262 11.78 7.58 12.31
N ILE A 263 11.45 6.60 13.16
CA ILE A 263 11.29 6.79 14.60
C ILE A 263 12.67 7.04 15.21
N ALA A 264 12.86 8.22 15.79
CA ALA A 264 14.09 8.64 16.47
C ALA A 264 13.97 8.59 18.01
N ASP A 265 12.77 8.83 18.56
CA ASP A 265 12.49 8.60 19.99
C ASP A 265 11.20 7.76 20.10
N TYR A 266 11.28 6.62 20.79
CA TYR A 266 10.20 5.66 21.00
C TYR A 266 10.00 5.49 22.52
N LEU A 267 9.02 6.22 23.04
CA LEU A 267 8.70 6.23 24.47
C LEU A 267 7.39 5.50 24.74
N VAL A 268 7.43 4.49 25.60
CA VAL A 268 6.28 3.68 26.00
C VAL A 268 6.03 3.86 27.49
N PHE A 269 4.80 4.20 27.86
CA PHE A 269 4.29 4.11 29.23
C PHE A 269 3.22 3.02 29.26
N ALA A 270 3.49 1.91 29.92
CA ALA A 270 2.52 0.85 30.14
C ALA A 270 2.32 0.65 31.64
N ASP A 271 1.08 0.38 32.06
CA ASP A 271 0.82 -0.09 33.41
C ASP A 271 1.24 -1.56 33.53
N ILE A 272 2.51 -1.75 33.90
CA ILE A 272 3.11 -3.08 34.05
C ILE A 272 2.91 -3.67 35.45
N SER A 273 2.10 -3.05 36.32
CA SER A 273 1.96 -3.46 37.72
C SER A 273 1.32 -4.85 37.91
N LYS A 274 0.63 -5.34 36.87
CA LYS A 274 -0.05 -6.65 36.84
C LYS A 274 0.62 -7.66 35.89
N LEU A 275 1.78 -7.33 35.33
CA LEU A 275 2.45 -8.07 34.25
C LEU A 275 3.58 -8.97 34.73
#